data_AF-A0A7V9VLS4-F1
#
_entry.id   AF-A0A7V9VLS4-F1
#
_cell.length_a   1.000
_cell.length_b   1.000
_cell.length_c   1.000
_cell.angle_alpha   90.00
_cell.angle_beta   90.00
_cell.angle_gamma   90.00
#
_symmetry.space_group_name_H-M   'P 1'
#
loop_
_entity.id
_entity.type
_entity.pdbx_description
1 polymer ?
#
loop_
_entity_poly.entity_id
_entity_poly.type
_entity_poly.pdbx_seq_one_letter_code
_entity_poly.pdbx_strand_id
1 'polypeptide(L)'
;ATYEIADYIAGIEQLTVTTLRNVIGGMTLEDTLTSRDNINAGLRAVLDEATGKWGIRVNRVELKAVDPPASIQEAMEKQMRAERDKRAAILTAEGFKQSQILTAEGEKQSAILRAEGLRESQILEAEGEAKAIETVFGAIHAGDADPKLLAYQYLQTLPEIARGESNKLWVIPSEFTAALERVSSAMGADDERPEPPRSIR
;
A
#
# COMPACT_ATOMS: atom_id res chain seq x y z
N ALA A 1 -66.01 12.39 56.57
CA ALA A 1 -65.81 11.37 55.53
C ALA A 1 -64.30 11.22 55.34
N THR A 2 -63.70 10.27 56.04
CA THR A 2 -62.23 10.08 56.11
C THR A 2 -61.91 8.64 55.70
N TYR A 3 -62.54 8.19 54.61
CA TYR A 3 -62.52 6.81 54.11
C TYR A 3 -61.91 6.73 52.70
N GLU A 4 -61.09 7.70 52.29
CA GLU A 4 -60.34 7.64 51.02
C GLU A 4 -58.91 7.11 51.18
N ILE A 5 -58.54 6.65 52.38
CA ILE A 5 -57.32 5.85 52.60
C ILE A 5 -57.65 4.41 52.21
N ALA A 6 -58.00 4.19 50.95
CA ALA A 6 -57.86 2.86 50.36
C ALA A 6 -56.37 2.51 50.42
N ASP A 7 -56.07 1.32 50.94
CA ASP A 7 -54.74 0.81 51.23
C ASP A 7 -53.64 1.33 50.25
N TYR A 8 -52.89 2.34 50.69
CA TYR A 8 -51.87 2.98 49.87
C TYR A 8 -50.75 2.00 49.52
N ILE A 9 -50.56 0.93 50.30
CA ILE A 9 -49.60 -0.14 50.01
C ILE A 9 -50.08 -0.92 48.78
N ALA A 10 -51.35 -1.31 48.75
CA ALA A 10 -51.95 -1.98 47.59
C ALA A 10 -51.94 -1.08 46.34
N GLY A 11 -52.18 0.22 46.51
CA GLY A 11 -52.07 1.21 45.42
C GLY A 11 -50.65 1.33 44.84
N ILE A 12 -49.64 1.34 45.71
CA ILE A 12 -48.22 1.35 45.32
C ILE A 12 -47.84 0.05 44.61
N GLU A 13 -48.31 -1.10 45.08
CA GLU A 13 -48.06 -2.39 44.45
C GLU A 13 -48.65 -2.44 43.04
N GLN A 14 -49.92 -2.04 42.87
CA GLN A 14 -50.59 -2.01 41.57
C GLN A 14 -49.88 -1.07 40.58
N LEU A 15 -49.45 0.10 41.07
CA LEU A 15 -48.70 1.06 40.29
C LEU A 15 -47.33 0.49 39.89
N THR A 16 -46.63 -0.16 40.81
CA THR A 16 -45.33 -0.80 40.56
C THR A 16 -45.46 -1.86 39.47
N VAL A 17 -46.46 -2.73 39.55
CA VAL A 17 -46.70 -3.78 38.54
C VAL A 17 -47.03 -3.18 37.18
N THR A 18 -47.86 -2.14 37.14
CA THR A 18 -48.25 -1.48 35.89
C THR A 18 -47.07 -0.78 35.23
N THR A 19 -46.30 -0.02 36.01
CA THR A 19 -45.10 0.66 35.52
C THR A 19 -44.04 -0.34 35.08
N LEU A 20 -43.80 -1.41 35.86
CA LEU A 20 -42.86 -2.47 35.51
C LEU A 20 -43.24 -3.12 34.17
N ARG A 21 -44.53 -3.43 33.99
CA ARG A 21 -45.04 -3.98 32.73
C ARG A 21 -44.84 -3.03 31.56
N ASN A 22 -45.11 -1.74 31.73
CA ASN A 22 -44.94 -0.74 30.67
C ASN A 22 -43.48 -0.55 30.28
N VAL A 23 -42.58 -0.48 31.27
CA VAL A 23 -41.13 -0.32 31.04
C VAL A 23 -40.57 -1.55 30.33
N ILE A 24 -40.86 -2.75 30.81
CA ILE A 24 -40.37 -3.99 30.19
C ILE A 24 -41.02 -4.22 28.82
N GLY A 25 -42.30 -3.86 28.64
CA GLY A 25 -43.02 -4.03 27.39
C GLY A 25 -42.44 -3.25 26.20
N GLY A 26 -41.65 -2.20 26.46
CA GLY A 26 -40.95 -1.43 25.43
C GLY A 26 -39.50 -1.87 25.19
N MET A 27 -38.98 -2.86 25.92
CA MET A 27 -37.59 -3.29 25.86
C MET A 27 -37.46 -4.66 25.18
N THR A 28 -36.31 -4.93 24.57
CA THR A 28 -36.00 -6.32 24.18
C THR A 28 -35.70 -7.16 25.43
N LEU A 29 -35.81 -8.48 25.30
CA LEU A 29 -35.46 -9.38 26.40
C LEU A 29 -33.98 -9.23 26.80
N GLU A 30 -33.08 -9.05 25.83
CA GLU A 30 -31.65 -8.80 26.09
C GLU A 30 -31.44 -7.51 26.87
N ASP A 31 -32.12 -6.43 26.48
CA ASP A 31 -32.05 -5.15 27.20
C ASP A 31 -32.61 -5.27 28.61
N THR A 32 -33.67 -6.06 28.80
CA THR A 32 -34.28 -6.27 30.11
C THR A 32 -33.33 -6.99 31.08
N LEU A 33 -32.48 -7.89 30.56
CA LEU A 33 -31.52 -8.64 31.36
C LEU A 33 -30.24 -7.85 31.65
N THR A 34 -29.80 -7.03 30.71
CA THR A 34 -28.53 -6.29 30.79
C THR A 34 -28.69 -4.89 31.39
N SER A 35 -29.83 -4.24 31.20
CA SER A 35 -30.07 -2.83 31.54
C SER A 35 -30.99 -2.64 32.74
N ARG A 36 -30.69 -3.30 33.87
CA ARG A 36 -31.47 -3.19 35.11
C ARG A 36 -31.54 -1.76 35.65
N ASP A 37 -30.49 -0.97 35.47
CA ASP A 37 -30.43 0.42 35.93
C ASP A 37 -31.46 1.32 35.23
N ASN A 38 -31.71 1.09 33.93
CA ASN A 38 -32.73 1.81 33.18
C ASN A 38 -34.13 1.51 33.72
N ILE A 39 -34.40 0.24 34.06
CA ILE A 39 -35.67 -0.16 34.63
C ILE A 39 -35.84 0.42 36.04
N ASN A 40 -34.79 0.36 36.87
CA ASN A 40 -34.78 0.95 38.22
C ASN A 40 -35.05 2.46 38.17
N ALA A 41 -34.39 3.17 37.25
CA ALA A 41 -34.56 4.62 37.08
C ALA A 41 -35.98 4.97 36.63
N GLY A 42 -36.52 4.25 35.64
CA GLY A 42 -37.89 4.45 35.14
C GLY A 42 -38.94 4.17 36.21
N LEU A 43 -38.80 3.07 36.95
CA LEU A 43 -39.69 2.75 38.08
C LEU A 43 -39.62 3.82 39.18
N ARG A 44 -38.41 4.24 39.57
CA ARG A 44 -38.23 5.26 40.61
C ARG A 44 -38.93 6.56 40.23
N ALA A 45 -38.77 7.02 38.98
CA ALA A 45 -39.36 8.27 38.52
C ALA A 45 -40.89 8.26 38.63
N VAL A 46 -41.54 7.21 38.10
CA VAL A 46 -43.01 7.10 38.10
C VAL A 46 -43.57 6.85 39.51
N LEU A 47 -42.88 6.02 40.32
CA LEU A 47 -43.31 5.74 41.69
C LEU A 47 -43.15 6.97 42.59
N ASP A 48 -42.05 7.71 42.51
CA ASP A 48 -41.85 8.92 43.32
C ASP A 48 -42.91 9.99 43.04
N GLU A 49 -43.21 10.23 41.76
CA GLU A 49 -44.25 11.19 41.35
C GLU A 49 -45.65 10.80 41.87
N ALA A 50 -46.05 9.54 41.69
CA ALA A 50 -47.38 9.10 42.08
C ALA A 50 -47.56 9.00 43.61
N THR A 51 -46.53 8.54 44.32
CA THR A 51 -46.55 8.38 45.79
C THR A 51 -46.42 9.71 46.53
N GLY A 52 -45.92 10.76 45.89
CA GLY A 52 -45.91 12.12 46.44
C GLY A 52 -47.30 12.63 46.83
N LYS A 53 -48.36 12.20 46.12
CA LYS A 53 -49.76 12.55 46.46
C LYS A 53 -50.21 11.95 47.80
N TRP A 54 -49.56 10.89 48.26
CA TRP A 54 -49.81 10.24 49.55
C TRP A 54 -48.80 10.66 50.63
N GLY A 55 -47.90 11.59 50.34
CA GLY A 55 -46.86 12.05 51.28
C GLY A 55 -45.73 11.04 51.51
N ILE A 56 -45.59 10.06 50.62
CA ILE A 56 -44.55 9.02 50.67
C ILE A 56 -43.42 9.42 49.72
N ARG A 57 -42.16 9.20 50.12
CA ARG A 57 -40.98 9.43 49.28
C ARG A 57 -40.30 8.11 48.92
N VAL A 58 -39.98 7.92 47.64
CA VAL A 58 -39.32 6.71 47.16
C VAL A 58 -37.81 6.91 47.17
N ASN A 59 -37.12 6.29 48.13
CA ASN A 59 -35.67 6.43 48.25
C ASN A 59 -34.91 5.65 47.16
N ARG A 60 -35.27 4.40 46.90
CA ARG A 60 -34.60 3.52 45.92
C ARG A 60 -35.54 2.43 45.44
N VAL A 61 -35.41 2.06 44.16
CA VAL A 61 -36.06 0.90 43.55
C VAL A 61 -34.98 -0.01 42.99
N GLU A 62 -35.06 -1.30 43.29
CA GLU A 62 -34.12 -2.32 42.80
C GLU A 62 -34.89 -3.53 42.29
N LEU A 63 -34.64 -3.88 41.03
CA LEU A 63 -35.03 -5.18 40.50
C LEU A 63 -34.20 -6.29 41.14
N LYS A 64 -34.90 -7.32 41.65
CA LYS A 64 -34.28 -8.50 42.26
C LYS A 64 -33.60 -9.38 41.20
N ALA A 65 -34.40 -10.00 40.33
CA ALA A 65 -33.92 -10.84 39.23
C ALA A 65 -34.98 -10.86 38.13
N VAL A 66 -34.52 -11.07 36.90
CA VAL A 66 -35.38 -11.36 35.75
C VAL A 66 -34.96 -12.75 35.28
N ASP A 67 -35.82 -13.74 35.54
CA ASP A 67 -35.54 -15.14 35.29
C ASP A 67 -36.40 -15.63 34.12
N PRO A 68 -35.89 -15.58 32.88
CA PRO A 68 -36.61 -16.14 31.73
C PRO A 68 -36.67 -17.67 31.82
N PRO A 69 -37.67 -18.32 31.22
CA PRO A 69 -37.75 -19.78 31.20
C PRO A 69 -36.56 -20.38 30.41
N ALA A 70 -36.14 -21.60 30.77
CA ALA A 70 -34.93 -22.25 30.22
C ALA A 70 -34.91 -22.32 28.68
N SER A 71 -36.06 -22.58 28.04
CA SER A 71 -36.18 -22.62 26.58
C SER A 71 -35.78 -21.32 25.90
N ILE A 72 -36.03 -20.18 26.55
CA ILE A 72 -35.68 -18.86 26.03
C ILE A 72 -34.19 -18.58 26.26
N GLN A 73 -33.64 -18.99 27.39
CA GLN A 73 -32.20 -18.88 27.65
C GLN A 73 -31.38 -19.64 26.61
N GLU A 74 -31.74 -20.90 26.35
CA GLU A 74 -31.10 -21.74 25.33
C GLU A 74 -31.21 -21.14 23.92
N ALA A 75 -32.39 -20.62 23.56
CA ALA A 75 -32.60 -19.97 22.28
C ALA A 75 -31.72 -18.71 22.12
N MET A 76 -31.62 -17.89 23.17
CA MET A 76 -30.77 -16.71 23.16
C MET A 76 -29.29 -17.06 23.12
N GLU A 77 -28.82 -18.04 23.89
CA GLU A 77 -27.43 -18.48 23.84
C GLU A 77 -27.04 -18.96 22.44
N LYS A 78 -27.91 -19.75 21.80
CA LYS A 78 -27.72 -20.21 20.43
C LYS A 78 -27.68 -19.04 19.44
N GLN A 79 -28.60 -18.09 19.59
CA GLN A 79 -28.64 -16.90 18.74
C GLN A 79 -27.41 -16.01 18.94
N MET A 80 -27.01 -15.74 20.19
CA MET A 80 -25.84 -14.93 20.52
C MET A 80 -24.55 -15.57 20.03
N ARG A 81 -24.41 -16.90 20.15
CA ARG A 81 -23.26 -17.61 19.60
C ARG A 81 -23.24 -17.47 18.07
N ALA A 82 -24.36 -17.71 17.38
CA ALA A 82 -24.42 -17.58 15.93
C ALA A 82 -24.11 -16.16 15.44
N GLU A 83 -24.61 -15.13 16.13
CA GLU A 83 -24.34 -13.73 15.78
C GLU A 83 -22.87 -13.35 16.07
N ARG A 84 -22.30 -13.83 17.18
CA ARG A 84 -20.86 -13.64 17.47
C ARG A 84 -19.97 -14.32 16.45
N ASP A 85 -20.27 -15.57 16.09
CA ASP A 85 -19.52 -16.34 15.10
C ASP A 85 -19.60 -15.66 13.72
N LYS A 86 -20.80 -15.19 13.33
CA LYS A 86 -21.00 -14.42 12.10
C LYS A 86 -20.17 -13.13 12.11
N ARG A 87 -20.21 -12.34 13.19
CA ARG A 87 -19.43 -11.11 13.31
C ARG A 87 -17.92 -11.38 13.27
N ALA A 88 -17.46 -12.41 13.96
CA ALA A 88 -16.06 -12.81 13.94
C ALA A 88 -15.60 -13.22 12.53
N ALA A 89 -16.42 -13.97 11.79
CA ALA A 89 -16.14 -14.36 10.42
C ALA A 89 -16.07 -13.15 9.46
N ILE A 90 -17.01 -12.21 9.58
CA ILE A 90 -17.00 -10.96 8.79
C ILE A 90 -15.74 -10.15 9.09
N LEU A 91 -15.43 -9.92 10.37
CA LEU A 91 -14.26 -9.14 10.77
C LEU A 91 -12.95 -9.78 10.28
N THR A 92 -12.86 -11.11 10.32
CA THR A 92 -11.71 -11.85 9.80
C THR A 92 -11.58 -11.70 8.29
N ALA A 93 -12.69 -11.82 7.55
CA ALA A 93 -12.71 -11.65 6.10
C ALA A 93 -12.35 -10.21 5.67
N GLU A 94 -12.85 -9.21 6.40
CA GLU A 94 -12.51 -7.80 6.20
C GLU A 94 -11.03 -7.54 6.49
N GLY A 95 -10.50 -8.07 7.59
CA GLY A 95 -9.07 -7.97 7.92
C GLY A 95 -8.18 -8.61 6.86
N PHE A 96 -8.56 -9.78 6.34
CA PHE A 96 -7.84 -10.45 5.27
C PHE A 96 -7.85 -9.64 3.97
N LYS A 97 -9.03 -9.14 3.55
CA LYS A 97 -9.17 -8.27 2.38
C LYS A 97 -8.30 -7.01 2.52
N GLN A 98 -8.36 -6.35 3.68
CA GLN A 98 -7.59 -5.13 3.93
C GLN A 98 -6.08 -5.41 3.90
N SER A 99 -5.64 -6.53 4.49
CA SER A 99 -4.23 -6.94 4.43
C SER A 99 -3.76 -7.17 3.00
N GLN A 100 -4.57 -7.82 2.15
CA GLN A 100 -4.22 -8.03 0.74
C GLN A 100 -4.10 -6.73 -0.04
N ILE A 101 -5.00 -5.78 0.20
CA ILE A 101 -4.96 -4.45 -0.43
C ILE A 101 -3.68 -3.73 -0.03
N LEU A 102 -3.36 -3.67 1.27
CA LEU A 102 -2.16 -2.99 1.76
C LEU A 102 -0.87 -3.62 1.21
N THR A 103 -0.82 -4.95 1.12
CA THR A 103 0.33 -5.64 0.50
C THR A 103 0.47 -5.26 -0.97
N ALA A 104 -0.62 -5.32 -1.76
CA ALA A 104 -0.59 -4.98 -3.18
C ALA A 104 -0.23 -3.51 -3.42
N GLU A 105 -0.72 -2.59 -2.59
CA GLU A 105 -0.37 -1.17 -2.61
C GLU A 105 1.12 -0.96 -2.30
N GLY A 106 1.64 -1.64 -1.27
CA GLY A 106 3.06 -1.61 -0.92
C GLY A 106 3.95 -2.15 -2.03
N GLU A 107 3.57 -3.26 -2.66
CA GLU A 107 4.29 -3.84 -3.82
C GLU A 107 4.30 -2.88 -5.00
N LYS A 108 3.14 -2.29 -5.34
CA LYS A 108 3.03 -1.29 -6.41
C LYS A 108 3.92 -0.09 -6.14
N GLN A 109 3.85 0.48 -4.93
CA GLN A 109 4.66 1.64 -4.56
C GLN A 109 6.16 1.31 -4.57
N SER A 110 6.53 0.15 -4.05
CA SER A 110 7.91 -0.33 -4.08
C SER A 110 8.43 -0.50 -5.51
N ALA A 111 7.62 -1.05 -6.42
CA ALA A 111 7.98 -1.19 -7.83
C ALA A 111 8.19 0.16 -8.51
N ILE A 112 7.32 1.14 -8.25
CA ILE A 112 7.46 2.51 -8.78
C ILE A 112 8.75 3.15 -8.28
N LEU A 113 9.00 3.13 -6.96
CA LEU A 113 10.20 3.73 -6.38
C LEU A 113 11.49 3.08 -6.91
N ARG A 114 11.50 1.75 -7.12
CA ARG A 114 12.64 1.08 -7.75
C ARG A 114 12.86 1.54 -9.19
N ALA A 115 11.79 1.66 -9.97
CA ALA A 115 11.89 2.11 -11.36
C ALA A 115 12.37 3.57 -11.46
N GLU A 116 11.87 4.44 -10.58
CA GLU A 116 12.30 5.83 -10.47
C GLU A 116 13.77 5.93 -10.07
N GLY A 117 14.19 5.20 -9.03
CA GLY A 117 15.58 5.17 -8.58
C GLY A 117 16.53 4.62 -9.63
N LEU A 118 16.13 3.60 -10.40
CA LEU A 118 16.93 3.08 -11.51
C LEU A 118 17.11 4.12 -12.61
N ARG A 119 16.02 4.80 -13.00
CA ARG A 119 16.07 5.88 -14.00
C ARG A 119 16.98 7.01 -13.53
N GLU A 120 16.85 7.45 -12.28
CA GLU A 120 17.65 8.52 -11.72
C GLU A 120 19.14 8.14 -11.63
N SER A 121 19.44 6.91 -11.19
CA SER A 121 20.81 6.38 -11.16
C SER A 121 21.45 6.39 -12.55
N GLN A 122 20.73 5.95 -13.59
CA GLN A 122 21.25 5.95 -14.96
C GLN A 122 21.52 7.36 -15.49
N ILE A 123 20.67 8.33 -15.14
CA ILE A 123 20.88 9.73 -15.52
C ILE A 123 22.14 10.28 -14.83
N LEU A 124 22.26 10.07 -13.51
CA LEU A 124 23.41 10.55 -12.74
C LEU A 124 24.73 9.92 -13.20
N GLU A 125 24.70 8.64 -13.58
CA GLU A 125 25.87 7.94 -14.14
C GLU A 125 26.27 8.56 -15.49
N ALA A 126 25.33 8.73 -16.42
CA ALA A 126 25.59 9.34 -17.72
C ALA A 126 26.09 10.80 -17.60
N GLU A 127 25.53 11.58 -16.68
CA GLU A 127 25.99 12.94 -16.39
C GLU A 127 27.42 12.95 -15.81
N GLY A 128 27.73 12.01 -14.92
CA GLY A 128 29.05 11.82 -14.36
C GLY A 128 30.10 11.48 -15.42
N GLU A 129 29.79 10.54 -16.31
CA GLU A 129 30.65 10.17 -17.44
C GLU A 129 30.87 11.34 -18.40
N ALA A 130 29.81 12.03 -18.80
CA ALA A 130 29.90 13.20 -19.68
C ALA A 130 30.81 14.28 -19.09
N LYS A 131 30.64 14.59 -17.79
CA LYS A 131 31.47 15.58 -17.09
C LYS A 131 32.94 15.13 -16.96
N ALA A 132 33.17 13.84 -16.73
CA ALA A 132 34.53 13.29 -16.70
C ALA A 132 35.21 13.43 -18.07
N ILE A 133 34.50 13.10 -19.15
CA ILE A 133 34.99 13.27 -20.53
C ILE A 133 35.28 14.73 -20.83
N GLU A 134 34.38 15.67 -20.50
CA GLU A 134 34.61 17.10 -20.67
C GLU A 134 35.86 17.58 -19.92
N THR A 135 36.05 17.12 -18.69
CA THR A 135 37.19 17.50 -17.85
C THR A 135 38.51 17.01 -18.47
N VAL A 136 38.55 15.74 -18.92
CA VAL A 136 39.74 15.16 -19.57
C VAL A 136 40.01 15.85 -20.91
N PHE A 137 38.98 16.04 -21.74
CA PHE A 137 39.09 16.72 -23.03
C PHE A 137 39.62 18.15 -22.87
N GLY A 138 39.08 18.91 -21.92
CA GLY A 138 39.53 20.26 -21.59
C GLY A 138 40.99 20.30 -21.13
N ALA A 139 41.40 19.36 -20.26
CA ALA A 139 42.78 19.26 -19.80
C ALA A 139 43.77 18.96 -20.94
N ILE A 140 43.40 18.08 -21.88
CA ILE A 140 44.21 17.74 -23.06
C ILE A 140 44.40 18.96 -23.97
N HIS A 141 43.34 19.72 -24.24
CA HIS A 141 43.39 20.89 -25.11
C HIS A 141 44.14 22.07 -24.47
N ALA A 142 43.96 22.29 -23.16
CA ALA A 142 44.67 23.33 -22.43
C ALA A 142 46.17 23.02 -22.27
N GLY A 143 46.55 21.74 -22.25
CA GLY A 143 47.94 21.28 -22.17
C GLY A 143 48.69 21.28 -23.50
N ASP A 144 48.05 21.66 -24.62
CA ASP A 144 48.63 21.65 -25.98
C ASP A 144 49.21 20.28 -26.38
N ALA A 145 48.44 19.21 -26.11
CA ALA A 145 48.89 17.85 -26.38
C ALA A 145 49.11 17.60 -27.89
N ASP A 146 50.35 17.24 -28.26
CA ASP A 146 50.77 17.00 -29.65
C ASP A 146 49.86 15.94 -30.32
N PRO A 147 49.30 16.19 -31.52
CA PRO A 147 48.43 15.27 -32.26
C PRO A 147 48.96 13.83 -32.37
N LYS A 148 50.28 13.63 -32.34
CA LYS A 148 50.91 12.30 -32.39
C LYS A 148 50.71 11.48 -31.10
N LEU A 149 50.60 12.13 -29.94
CA LEU A 149 50.35 11.45 -28.66
C LEU A 149 48.91 10.93 -28.57
N LEU A 150 47.95 11.71 -29.08
CA LEU A 150 46.56 11.27 -29.16
C LEU A 150 46.41 10.05 -30.08
N ALA A 151 47.07 10.05 -31.23
CA ALA A 151 47.08 8.90 -32.14
C ALA A 151 47.70 7.64 -31.50
N TYR A 152 48.74 7.81 -30.68
CA TYR A 152 49.37 6.71 -29.95
C TYR A 152 48.47 6.15 -28.83
N GLN A 153 47.82 7.02 -28.04
CA GLN A 153 46.87 6.61 -27.02
C GLN A 153 45.65 5.89 -27.64
N TYR A 154 45.15 6.39 -28.77
CA TYR A 154 44.07 5.75 -29.53
C TYR A 154 44.48 4.36 -30.03
N LEU A 155 45.72 4.20 -30.51
CA LEU A 155 46.25 2.90 -30.93
C LEU A 155 46.36 1.90 -29.75
N GLN A 156 46.58 2.40 -28.53
CA GLN A 156 46.62 1.58 -27.30
C GLN A 156 45.23 1.24 -26.74
N THR A 157 44.20 2.03 -27.00
CA THR A 157 42.81 1.72 -26.57
C THR A 157 42.08 0.83 -27.58
N LEU A 158 42.53 0.78 -28.85
CA LEU A 158 41.99 -0.11 -29.88
C LEU A 158 41.89 -1.59 -29.47
N PRO A 159 42.88 -2.22 -28.82
CA PRO A 159 42.78 -3.60 -28.33
C PRO A 159 41.69 -3.81 -27.28
N GLU A 160 41.39 -2.80 -26.47
CA GLU A 160 40.35 -2.88 -25.43
C GLU A 160 38.95 -2.70 -26.03
N ILE A 161 38.81 -1.80 -27.01
CA ILE A 161 37.58 -1.65 -27.81
C ILE A 161 37.27 -2.93 -28.59
N ALA A 162 38.29 -3.62 -29.11
CA ALA A 162 38.14 -4.90 -29.80
C ALA A 162 37.70 -6.07 -28.91
N ARG A 163 37.78 -5.93 -27.57
CA ARG A 163 37.41 -6.95 -26.58
C ARG A 163 36.00 -6.76 -25.97
N GLY A 164 35.30 -5.65 -26.24
CA GLY A 164 33.93 -5.40 -25.78
C GLY A 164 32.86 -6.15 -26.59
N GLU A 165 31.85 -6.72 -25.93
CA GLU A 165 30.89 -7.70 -26.46
C GLU A 165 29.93 -7.25 -27.60
N SER A 166 30.09 -6.07 -28.22
CA SER A 166 29.24 -5.59 -29.33
C SER A 166 29.97 -5.38 -30.67
N ASN A 167 30.98 -6.20 -30.94
CA ASN A 167 31.88 -6.06 -32.10
C ASN A 167 31.34 -6.64 -33.42
N LYS A 168 30.26 -6.09 -33.99
CA LYS A 168 29.74 -6.53 -35.32
C LYS A 168 29.62 -5.47 -36.41
N LEU A 169 29.91 -4.19 -36.14
CA LEU A 169 29.91 -3.17 -37.19
C LEU A 169 31.30 -2.60 -37.40
N TRP A 170 32.04 -3.25 -38.29
CA TRP A 170 33.33 -2.77 -38.80
C TRP A 170 33.08 -1.66 -39.83
N VAL A 171 33.18 -0.40 -39.38
CA VAL A 171 33.22 0.76 -40.28
C VAL A 171 34.67 1.15 -40.46
N ILE A 172 35.25 0.86 -41.62
CA ILE A 172 36.57 1.37 -41.99
C ILE A 172 36.42 2.86 -42.29
N PRO A 173 37.11 3.76 -41.57
CA PRO A 173 37.15 5.17 -41.96
C PRO A 173 37.81 5.30 -43.33
N SER A 174 37.24 6.11 -44.22
CA SER A 174 37.77 6.38 -45.57
C SER A 174 39.24 6.81 -45.58
N GLU A 175 39.70 7.42 -44.49
CA GLU A 175 41.10 7.84 -44.29
C GLU A 175 42.09 6.67 -44.24
N PHE A 176 41.66 5.49 -43.75
CA PHE A 176 42.51 4.29 -43.71
C PHE A 176 42.72 3.71 -45.11
N THR A 177 41.68 3.72 -45.94
CA THR A 177 41.76 3.32 -47.35
C THR A 177 42.65 4.27 -48.15
N ALA A 178 42.53 5.59 -47.90
CA ALA A 178 43.36 6.60 -48.55
C ALA A 178 44.86 6.53 -48.15
N ALA A 179 45.17 6.02 -46.96
CA ALA A 179 46.54 5.75 -46.53
C ALA A 179 47.10 4.49 -47.22
N LEU A 180 46.28 3.45 -47.37
CA LEU A 180 46.68 2.18 -48.00
C LEU A 180 46.91 2.32 -49.51
N GLU A 181 46.06 3.09 -50.21
CA GLU A 181 46.27 3.40 -51.64
C GLU A 181 47.56 4.17 -51.87
N ARG A 182 47.91 5.12 -50.99
CA ARG A 182 49.17 5.86 -51.07
C ARG A 182 50.38 4.95 -50.87
N VAL A 183 50.32 4.00 -49.94
CA VAL A 183 51.38 2.99 -49.75
C VAL A 183 51.47 2.03 -50.93
N SER A 184 50.34 1.59 -51.48
CA SER A 184 50.30 0.74 -52.68
C SER A 184 50.87 1.46 -53.89
N SER A 185 50.56 2.74 -54.08
CA SER A 185 51.14 3.55 -55.16
C SER A 185 52.64 3.80 -54.97
N ALA A 186 53.12 3.84 -53.73
CA ALA A 186 54.53 3.96 -53.41
C ALA A 186 55.30 2.62 -53.52
N MET A 187 54.60 1.48 -53.51
CA MET A 187 55.19 0.14 -53.61
C MET A 187 55.02 -0.52 -54.99
N GLY A 188 54.25 0.09 -55.90
CA GLY A 188 53.80 -0.52 -57.15
C GLY A 188 54.28 0.16 -58.43
N ALA A 189 55.51 0.66 -58.47
CA ALA A 189 56.14 1.15 -59.69
C ALA A 189 57.49 0.44 -59.91
N ASP A 190 57.42 -0.79 -60.41
CA ASP A 190 58.39 -1.40 -61.32
C ASP A 190 57.85 -2.76 -61.78
N ASP A 191 57.13 -2.76 -62.91
CA ASP A 191 57.13 -3.93 -63.80
C ASP A 191 56.98 -3.45 -65.26
N GLU A 192 58.03 -3.71 -66.03
CA GLU A 192 58.22 -3.28 -67.41
C GLU A 192 57.27 -4.00 -68.38
N ARG A 193 56.75 -3.26 -69.35
CA ARG A 193 56.10 -3.83 -70.54
C ARG A 193 57.17 -4.34 -71.51
N PRO A 194 56.91 -5.44 -72.24
CA PRO A 194 57.39 -5.55 -73.61
C PRO A 194 56.24 -5.56 -74.62
N GLU A 195 56.42 -4.77 -75.68
CA GLU A 195 55.57 -4.61 -76.86
C GLU A 195 55.63 -5.81 -77.85
N PRO A 196 54.70 -5.91 -78.83
CA PRO A 196 54.40 -7.14 -79.58
C PRO A 196 55.12 -7.24 -80.94
N PRO A 197 55.20 -8.42 -81.58
CA PRO A 197 55.40 -8.50 -83.02
C PRO A 197 54.10 -8.70 -83.81
N ARG A 198 54.04 -8.01 -84.95
CA ARG A 198 52.96 -7.93 -85.94
C ARG A 198 52.91 -9.14 -86.90
N SER A 199 51.68 -9.54 -87.23
CA SER A 199 51.11 -9.89 -88.55
C SER A 199 51.67 -11.03 -89.43
N ILE A 200 50.74 -11.92 -89.80
CA ILE A 200 50.48 -12.55 -91.12
C ILE A 200 51.51 -13.56 -91.64
N ARG A 201 51.15 -14.86 -91.61
CA ARG A 201 50.56 -15.60 -92.75
C ARG A 201 49.97 -16.92 -92.30
#